data_AF-A0A382THH8-F1
#
_entry.id   AF-A0A382THH8-F1
#
_cell.length_a   1.000
_cell.length_b   1.000
_cell.length_c   1.000
_cell.angle_alpha   90.00
_cell.angle_beta   90.00
_cell.angle_gamma   90.00
#
_symmetry.space_group_name_H-M   'P 1'
#
loop_
_entity.id
_entity.type
_entity.pdbx_description
1 polymer ?
#
loop_
_entity_poly.entity_id
_entity_poly.type
_entity_poly.pdbx_seq_one_letter_code
_entity_poly.pdbx_strand_id
1 'polypeptide(L)' 'MLVCSFLFLGACNTTSQLTVGLGTESSTKMIVTFQEALEETKAGFSKTWVNVNTNTSGTVTVISTYYRNNRPCREFVATI' A
#
# COMPACT_ATOMS: atom_id res chain seq x y z
N MET A 1 23.73 -7.44 9.12
CA MET A 1 23.11 -7.03 7.83
C MET A 1 22.14 -8.10 7.41
N LEU A 2 20.88 -8.02 7.85
CA LEU A 2 19.83 -8.93 7.38
C LEU A 2 19.12 -8.22 6.23
N VAL A 3 19.66 -8.38 5.01
CA VAL A 3 18.98 -7.93 3.79
C VAL A 3 17.85 -8.93 3.61
N CYS A 4 16.71 -8.60 4.21
CA CYS A 4 15.49 -9.35 4.07
C CYS A 4 15.15 -9.34 2.57
N SER A 5 15.27 -10.50 1.94
CA SER A 5 14.82 -10.79 0.59
C SER A 5 13.29 -10.65 0.54
N PHE A 6 12.80 -9.43 0.71
CA PHE A 6 11.43 -9.07 0.41
C PHE A 6 11.28 -9.22 -1.10
N LEU A 7 10.48 -10.19 -1.50
CA LEU A 7 9.86 -10.22 -2.81
C LEU A 7 9.37 -8.80 -3.08
N PHE A 8 10.02 -8.10 -4.03
CA PHE A 8 9.66 -6.75 -4.45
C PHE A 8 8.28 -6.78 -5.12
N LEU A 9 7.23 -6.98 -4.32
CA LEU A 9 5.83 -6.76 -4.65
C LEU A 9 5.57 -5.25 -4.54
N GLY A 10 6.35 -4.47 -5.29
CA GLY A 10 6.13 -3.04 -5.39
C GLY A 10 4.80 -2.79 -6.11
N ALA A 11 3.98 -1.91 -5.55
CA ALA A 11 2.95 -1.17 -6.28
C ALA A 11 3.53 -0.73 -7.64
N CYS A 12 3.10 -1.32 -8.74
CA CYS A 12 3.73 -1.04 -10.03
C CYS A 12 3.31 0.32 -10.60
N ASN A 13 2.26 0.94 -10.03
CA ASN A 13 1.83 2.32 -10.23
C ASN A 13 1.01 2.74 -9.00
N THR A 14 0.90 4.06 -8.74
CA THR A 14 -0.08 4.74 -7.85
C THR A 14 0.12 4.74 -6.32
N THR A 15 1.31 5.07 -5.80
CA THR A 15 1.43 5.54 -4.39
C THR A 15 1.46 7.08 -4.28
N SER A 16 1.98 7.78 -5.29
CA SER A 16 2.35 9.20 -5.18
C SER A 16 1.17 10.20 -5.25
N GLN A 17 0.03 9.81 -5.81
CA GLN A 17 -1.14 10.70 -5.92
C GLN A 17 -2.06 10.66 -4.70
N LEU A 18 -1.98 9.59 -3.90
CA LEU A 18 -2.84 9.38 -2.74
C LEU A 18 -2.36 10.16 -1.52
N THR A 19 -1.08 10.54 -1.44
CA THR A 19 -0.55 11.35 -0.33
C THR A 19 -0.75 12.85 -0.52
N VAL A 20 -1.24 13.30 -1.67
CA VAL A 20 -1.41 14.72 -1.99
C VAL A 20 -2.51 15.31 -1.11
N GLY A 21 -2.14 16.22 -0.22
CA GLY A 21 -3.05 16.83 0.76
C GLY A 21 -3.09 16.15 2.13
N LEU A 22 -2.43 15.00 2.30
CA LEU A 22 -2.23 14.41 3.64
C LEU A 22 -0.99 15.00 4.30
N GLY A 23 -1.14 15.39 5.57
CA GLY A 23 0.00 15.73 6.43
C GLY A 23 0.96 14.55 6.58
N THR A 24 2.23 14.83 6.88
CA THR A 24 3.34 13.87 6.91
C THR A 24 3.07 12.62 7.76
N GLU A 25 2.35 12.77 8.88
CA GLU A 25 1.99 11.63 9.75
C GLU A 25 1.00 10.68 9.09
N SER A 26 -0.06 11.22 8.47
CA SER A 26 -1.08 10.40 7.82
C SER A 26 -0.54 9.75 6.55
N SER A 27 0.27 10.47 5.76
CA SER A 27 0.92 9.90 4.57
C SER A 27 1.89 8.78 4.94
N THR A 28 2.63 8.90 6.04
CA THR A 28 3.52 7.83 6.53
C THR A 28 2.72 6.59 6.94
N LYS A 29 1.66 6.75 7.74
CA LYS A 29 0.79 5.62 8.14
C LYS A 29 0.16 4.94 6.93
N MET A 30 -0.33 5.73 5.97
CA MET A 30 -0.89 5.23 4.72
C MET A 30 0.15 4.40 3.94
N ILE A 31 1.36 4.93 3.72
CA ILE A 31 2.42 4.24 2.99
C ILE A 31 2.79 2.91 3.65
N VAL A 32 2.95 2.90 4.98
CA VAL A 32 3.28 1.67 5.73
C VAL A 32 2.17 0.63 5.56
N THR A 33 0.91 1.01 5.77
CA THR A 33 -0.21 0.07 5.60
C THR A 33 -0.36 -0.40 4.15
N PHE A 34 -0.05 0.44 3.17
CA PHE A 34 -0.06 0.03 1.77
C PHE A 34 1.03 -0.98 1.49
N GLN A 35 2.25 -0.72 1.94
CA GLN A 35 3.37 -1.62 1.80
C GLN A 35 3.04 -2.99 2.43
N GLU A 36 2.54 -2.99 3.66
CA GLU A 36 2.09 -4.22 4.33
C GLU A 36 0.97 -4.93 3.57
N ALA A 37 -0.04 -4.21 3.05
CA ALA A 37 -1.10 -4.81 2.28
C ALA A 37 -0.55 -5.47 0.99
N LEU A 38 0.39 -4.81 0.33
CA LEU A 38 1.01 -5.29 -0.90
C LEU A 38 2.05 -6.40 -0.69
N GLU A 39 2.54 -6.59 0.54
CA GLU A 39 3.42 -7.70 0.88
C GLU A 39 2.59 -8.89 1.39
N GLU A 40 1.71 -8.65 2.36
CA GLU A 40 1.05 -9.71 3.14
C GLU A 40 -0.27 -10.20 2.52
N THR A 41 -0.99 -9.37 1.76
CA THR A 41 -2.39 -9.66 1.40
C THR A 41 -2.61 -10.02 -0.07
N LYS A 42 -3.41 -11.06 -0.32
CA LYS A 42 -3.76 -11.51 -1.67
C LYS A 42 -4.86 -10.65 -2.30
N ALA A 43 -5.04 -10.78 -3.62
CA ALA A 43 -6.15 -10.12 -4.32
C ALA A 43 -7.51 -10.41 -3.64
N GLY A 44 -8.35 -9.37 -3.54
CA GLY A 44 -9.62 -9.38 -2.82
C GLY A 44 -9.55 -8.96 -1.35
N PHE A 45 -8.35 -8.71 -0.81
CA PHE A 45 -8.18 -8.28 0.58
C PHE A 45 -8.08 -6.77 0.69
N SER A 46 -8.64 -6.24 1.78
CA SER A 46 -8.56 -4.83 2.13
C SER A 46 -7.91 -4.66 3.50
N LYS A 47 -7.04 -3.66 3.64
CA LYS A 47 -6.56 -3.16 4.94
C LYS A 47 -7.02 -1.71 5.10
N THR A 48 -7.42 -1.36 6.32
CA THR A 48 -7.77 0.02 6.67
C THR A 48 -6.70 0.57 7.59
N TRP A 49 -6.29 1.81 7.35
CA TRP A 49 -5.43 2.58 8.24
C TRP A 49 -6.21 3.74 8.84
N VAL A 50 -5.85 4.09 10.06
CA VAL A 50 -6.42 5.22 10.79
C VAL A 50 -5.27 6.01 11.41
N ASN A 51 -5.29 7.31 11.19
CA ASN A 51 -4.52 8.27 11.96
C ASN A 51 -5.46 9.02 12.92
N VAL A 52 -5.43 8.61 14.20
CA VAL A 52 -6.23 9.21 15.26
C VAL A 52 -5.86 10.66 15.56
N ASN A 53 -4.62 11.08 15.27
CA ASN A 53 -4.15 12.45 15.54
C ASN A 53 -4.79 13.47 14.61
N THR A 54 -4.97 13.09 13.35
CA THR A 54 -5.54 13.94 12.29
C THR A 54 -6.98 13.56 11.94
N ASN A 55 -7.55 12.58 12.66
CA ASN A 55 -8.84 11.95 12.39
C ASN A 55 -9.01 11.56 10.91
N THR A 56 -7.92 11.18 10.26
CA THR A 56 -7.90 10.77 8.85
C THR A 56 -7.82 9.26 8.79
N SER A 57 -8.60 8.64 7.92
CA SER A 57 -8.57 7.19 7.70
C SER A 57 -8.44 6.89 6.22
N GLY A 58 -8.24 5.64 5.88
CA GLY A 58 -8.30 5.23 4.50
C GLY A 58 -8.25 3.72 4.37
N THR A 59 -8.71 3.21 3.24
CA THR A 59 -8.66 1.76 2.96
C THR A 59 -7.84 1.52 1.71
N VAL A 60 -7.01 0.48 1.74
CA VAL A 60 -6.32 -0.08 0.58
C VAL A 60 -6.89 -1.45 0.29
N THR A 61 -7.30 -1.68 -0.95
CA THR A 61 -7.85 -2.95 -1.44
C THR A 61 -6.99 -3.46 -2.57
N VAL A 62 -6.38 -4.63 -2.39
CA VAL A 62 -5.64 -5.30 -3.46
C VAL A 62 -6.65 -5.91 -4.43
N ILE A 63 -6.68 -5.42 -5.67
CA ILE A 63 -7.63 -5.86 -6.70
C ILE A 63 -7.08 -7.09 -7.42
N SER A 64 -5.80 -7.08 -7.76
CA SER A 64 -5.19 -8.12 -8.57
C SER A 64 -3.72 -8.29 -8.24
N THR A 65 -3.21 -9.50 -8.47
CA THR A 65 -1.78 -9.81 -8.48
C THR A 65 -1.46 -10.39 -9.85
N TYR A 66 -0.57 -9.75 -10.59
CA TYR A 66 -0.16 -10.16 -11.94
C TYR A 66 1.36 -10.11 -12.05
N TYR A 67 1.93 -10.79 -13.05
CA TYR A 67 3.38 -10.79 -13.26
C TYR A 67 3.73 -9.91 -14.47
N ARG A 68 4.68 -8.99 -14.30
CA ARG A 68 5.26 -8.19 -15.38
C ARG A 68 6.76 -8.43 -15.41
N ASN A 69 7.28 -8.93 -16.53
CA ASN A 69 8.72 -9.23 -16.69
C ASN A 69 9.27 -10.12 -15.55
N ASN A 70 8.53 -11.19 -15.21
CA ASN A 70 8.86 -12.10 -14.11
C ASN A 70 8.91 -11.45 -12.71
N ARG A 71 8.37 -10.23 -12.56
CA ARG A 71 8.21 -9.54 -11.27
C ARG A 71 6.74 -9.56 -10.86
N PRO A 72 6.41 -9.94 -9.62
CA PRO A 72 5.04 -9.90 -9.15
C PRO A 72 4.64 -8.45 -8.89
N CYS A 73 3.58 -8.00 -9.55
CA CYS A 73 2.97 -6.70 -9.41
C CYS A 73 1.59 -6.86 -8.77
N ARG A 74 1.22 -5.92 -7.90
CA ARG A 74 -0.12 -5.85 -7.33
C ARG A 74 -0.79 -4.56 -7.75
N GLU A 75 -2.01 -4.70 -8.24
CA GLU A 75 -2.94 -3.61 -8.48
C GLU A 75 -3.79 -3.43 -7.23
N PHE A 76 -3.99 -2.18 -6.82
CA PHE A 76 -4.79 -1.84 -5.66
C PHE A 76 -5.57 -0.55 -5.92
N VAL A 77 -6.68 -0.41 -5.21
CA VAL A 77 -7.40 0.85 -5.06
C VAL A 77 -7.24 1.31 -3.63
N ALA A 78 -7.09 2.61 -3.45
CA ALA A 78 -7.00 3.21 -2.13
C ALA A 78 -7.90 4.43 -2.01
N THR A 79 -8.35 4.66 -0.78
CA THR A 79 -9.26 5.74 -0.38
C THR A 79 -8.71 6.44 0.86
N ILE A 80 -9.03 7.73 1.02
CA ILE A 80 -8.78 8.57 2.19
C ILE A 80 -10.12 9.20 2.60
#